data_AF-A0A6C0HSH1-F1
#
_entry.id   AF-A0A6C0HSH1-F1
#
_cell.length_a   1.000
_cell.length_b   1.000
_cell.length_c   1.000
_cell.angle_alpha   90.00
_cell.angle_beta   90.00
_cell.angle_gamma   90.00
#
_symmetry.space_group_name_H-M   'P 1'
#
loop_
_entity.id
_entity.type
_entity.pdbx_description
1 polymer ?
#
loop_
_entity_poly.entity_id
_entity_poly.type
_entity_poly.pdbx_seq_one_letter_code
_entity_poly.pdbx_strand_id
1 'polypeptide(L)' 'MSFSLFGPLDKNYCVIFYIFTVISFVLMFVGILGGLFVLMKKPKLDYSTVIKAVIIYFNLILTYFIYRLLHTMCIKSL' A
#
# COMPACT_ATOMS: atom_id res chain seq x y z
N MET A 1 -24.91 -17.10 3.38
CA MET A 1 -23.94 -16.07 3.80
C MET A 1 -23.69 -15.16 2.58
N SER A 2 -24.46 -14.08 2.53
CA SER A 2 -24.35 -12.87 1.70
C SER A 2 -23.42 -12.86 0.46
N PHE A 3 -23.99 -13.10 -0.72
CA PHE A 3 -23.40 -12.78 -2.04
C PHE A 3 -23.86 -11.38 -2.51
N SER A 4 -23.94 -10.41 -1.60
CA SER A 4 -24.31 -9.00 -1.90
C SER A 4 -23.16 -8.02 -1.65
N LEU A 5 -21.93 -8.52 -1.44
CA LEU A 5 -20.73 -7.67 -1.33
C LEU A 5 -20.26 -7.14 -2.70
N PHE A 6 -20.74 -7.75 -3.79
CA PHE A 6 -20.50 -7.32 -5.18
C PHE A 6 -21.79 -6.71 -5.78
N GLY A 7 -22.55 -5.95 -5.00
CA GLY A 7 -23.52 -5.01 -5.59
C GLY A 7 -22.79 -3.97 -6.44
N PRO A 8 -23.46 -3.31 -7.41
CA PRO A 8 -22.83 -2.29 -8.25
C PRO A 8 -22.08 -1.31 -7.37
N LEU A 9 -20.75 -1.34 -7.50
CA LEU A 9 -19.84 -0.59 -6.65
C LEU A 9 -20.11 0.91 -6.90
N ASP A 10 -20.73 1.56 -5.92
CA ASP A 10 -21.11 2.96 -6.02
C ASP A 10 -19.88 3.84 -6.31
N LYS A 11 -20.02 4.89 -7.13
CA LYS A 11 -18.89 5.74 -7.57
C LYS A 11 -18.05 6.27 -6.42
N ASN A 12 -18.65 6.42 -5.25
CA ASN A 12 -18.00 6.89 -4.03
C ASN A 12 -16.85 5.97 -3.56
N TYR A 13 -16.93 4.66 -3.82
CA TYR A 13 -15.88 3.70 -3.45
C TYR A 13 -14.62 3.83 -4.33
N CYS A 14 -14.76 4.28 -5.58
CA CYS A 14 -13.61 4.59 -6.44
C CYS A 14 -12.70 5.63 -5.80
N VAL A 15 -13.29 6.72 -5.30
CA VAL A 15 -12.56 7.81 -4.67
C VAL A 15 -11.84 7.32 -3.41
N ILE A 16 -12.49 6.46 -2.63
CA ILE A 16 -11.88 5.84 -1.45
C ILE A 16 -10.66 4.99 -1.84
N PHE A 17 -10.77 4.11 -2.83
CA PHE A 17 -9.64 3.30 -3.30
C PHE A 17 -8.50 4.14 -3.88
N TYR A 18 -8.82 5.26 -4.52
CA TYR A 18 -7.82 6.23 -4.97
C TYR A 18 -7.07 6.85 -3.79
N ILE A 19 -7.80 7.32 -2.77
CA ILE A 19 -7.20 7.90 -1.55
C ILE A 19 -6.26 6.88 -0.89
N PHE A 20 -6.70 5.62 -0.73
CA PHE A 20 -5.85 4.56 -0.19
C PHE A 20 -4.60 4.30 -1.04
N THR A 21 -4.73 4.34 -2.37
CA THR A 21 -3.59 4.23 -3.28
C THR A 21 -2.57 5.34 -3.03
N VAL A 22 -3.03 6.60 -2.94
CA VAL A 22 -2.17 7.76 -2.69
C VAL A 22 -1.51 7.67 -1.31
N ILE A 23 -2.27 7.29 -0.27
CA ILE A 23 -1.75 7.10 1.08
C ILE A 23 -0.64 6.04 1.08
N SER A 24 -0.91 4.84 0.53
CA SER A 24 0.08 3.76 0.46
C SER A 24 1.33 4.18 -0.31
N PHE A 25 1.17 4.95 -1.39
CA PHE A 25 2.30 5.47 -2.17
C PHE A 25 3.15 6.46 -1.37
N VAL A 26 2.52 7.40 -0.65
CA VAL A 26 3.24 8.36 0.20
C VAL A 26 3.97 7.65 1.35
N LEU A 27 3.31 6.71 2.04
CA LEU A 27 3.96 5.91 3.08
C LEU A 27 5.15 5.11 2.53
N MET A 28 5.09 4.65 1.28
CA MET A 28 6.19 3.93 0.65
C MET A 28 7.41 4.83 0.47
N PHE A 29 7.20 6.06 -0.01
CA PHE A 29 8.28 7.05 -0.15
C PHE A 29 8.88 7.46 1.20
N VAL A 30 8.03 7.77 2.19
CA VAL A 30 8.49 8.12 3.55
C VAL A 30 9.26 6.97 4.16
N GLY A 31 8.78 5.74 3.97
CA GLY A 31 9.49 4.54 4.35
C GLY A 31 10.87 4.51 3.71
N ILE A 32 10.97 4.48 2.38
CA ILE A 32 12.26 4.33 1.67
C ILE A 32 13.28 5.37 2.16
N LEU A 33 12.87 6.63 2.29
CA LEU A 33 13.73 7.71 2.79
C LEU A 33 14.15 7.49 4.24
N GLY A 34 13.21 7.12 5.11
CA GLY A 34 13.49 6.80 6.51
C GLY A 34 14.40 5.58 6.67
N GLY A 35 14.19 4.55 5.85
CA GLY A 35 15.03 3.35 5.78
C GLY A 35 16.46 3.69 5.39
N LEU A 36 16.64 4.45 4.31
CA LEU A 36 17.97 4.91 3.87
C LEU A 36 18.67 5.72 4.96
N PHE A 37 17.95 6.63 5.62
CA PHE A 37 18.51 7.45 6.69
C PHE A 37 18.99 6.64 7.89
N VAL A 38 18.22 5.61 8.28
CA VAL A 38 18.59 4.69 9.35
C VAL A 38 19.79 3.82 8.96
N LEU A 39 19.82 3.31 7.72
CA LEU A 39 20.96 2.56 7.17
C LEU A 39 22.25 3.39 7.16
N MET A 40 22.18 4.68 6.78
CA MET A 40 23.34 5.57 6.77
C MET A 40 23.83 5.93 8.18
N LYS A 41 22.93 6.13 9.15
CA LYS A 41 23.30 6.55 10.52
C LYS A 41 23.67 5.39 11.45
N LYS A 42 23.14 4.19 11.23
CA LYS A 42 23.36 3.02 12.07
C LYS A 42 23.77 1.83 11.21
N PRO A 43 25.07 1.65 10.93
CA PRO A 43 25.53 0.52 10.11
C PRO A 43 25.40 -0.84 10.81
N LYS A 44 25.26 -0.86 12.15
CA LYS A 44 25.07 -2.08 12.97
C LYS A 44 23.59 -2.37 13.18
N LEU A 45 22.84 -2.59 12.10
CA LEU A 45 21.45 -3.04 12.19
C LEU A 45 21.42 -4.55 12.42
N ASP A 46 20.64 -4.99 13.41
CA ASP A 46 20.35 -6.40 13.60
C ASP A 46 19.61 -6.96 12.38
N TYR A 47 20.01 -8.15 11.94
CA TYR A 47 19.36 -8.86 10.84
C TYR A 47 17.85 -9.00 11.04
N SER A 48 17.39 -9.18 12.29
CA SER A 48 15.97 -9.23 12.64
C SER A 48 15.23 -7.93 12.27
N THR A 49 15.84 -6.77 12.49
CA THR A 49 15.26 -5.46 12.17
C THR A 49 15.20 -5.25 10.66
N VAL A 50 16.24 -5.69 9.92
CA VAL A 50 16.25 -5.61 8.45
C VAL A 50 15.16 -6.50 7.84
N ILE A 51 15.01 -7.75 8.31
CA ILE A 51 13.99 -8.67 7.81
C ILE A 51 12.59 -8.12 8.06
N LYS A 52 12.31 -7.58 9.26
CA LYS A 52 11.02 -6.96 9.58
C LYS A 52 10.73 -5.78 8.67
N ALA A 53 11.72 -4.92 8.43
CA ALA A 53 11.57 -3.78 7.53
C ALA A 53 11.20 -4.27 6.11
N VAL A 54 11.91 -5.26 5.57
CA VAL A 54 11.63 -5.83 4.24
C VAL A 54 10.21 -6.37 4.14
N ILE A 55 9.73 -7.12 5.14
CA ILE A 55 8.35 -7.66 5.15
C ILE A 55 7.31 -6.53 5.16
N ILE A 56 7.56 -5.46 5.91
CA ILE A 56 6.67 -4.29 5.98
C ILE A 56 6.63 -3.58 4.62
N TYR A 57 7.79 -3.33 3.99
CA TYR A 57 7.83 -2.74 2.65
C TYR A 57 7.12 -3.60 1.62
N PHE A 58 7.35 -4.91 1.65
CA PHE A 58 6.73 -5.83 0.71
C PHE A 58 5.20 -5.81 0.84
N ASN A 59 4.68 -5.80 2.08
CA ASN A 59 3.24 -5.63 2.32
C ASN A 59 2.74 -4.30 1.76
N LEU A 60 3.43 -3.19 2.03
CA LEU A 60 3.02 -1.87 1.58
C LEU A 60 2.97 -1.76 0.05
N ILE A 61 3.91 -2.40 -0.64
CA ILE A 61 3.94 -2.50 -2.11
C ILE A 61 2.75 -3.31 -2.62
N LEU A 62 2.45 -4.46 -2.01
CA LEU A 62 1.27 -5.25 -2.35
C LEU A 62 -0.01 -4.45 -2.16
N THR A 63 -0.13 -3.76 -1.02
CA THR A 63 -1.27 -2.93 -0.68
C THR A 63 -1.50 -1.82 -1.72
N TYR A 64 -0.43 -1.13 -2.13
CA TYR A 64 -0.49 -0.16 -3.23
C TYR A 64 -0.99 -0.80 -4.53
N PHE A 65 -0.48 -2.00 -4.88
CA PHE A 65 -0.89 -2.71 -6.07
C PHE A 65 -2.38 -3.09 -6.03
N ILE A 66 -2.84 -3.61 -4.89
CA ILE A 66 -4.25 -3.97 -4.66
C ILE A 66 -5.12 -2.73 -4.83
N TYR A 67 -4.86 -1.63 -4.11
CA TYR A 67 -5.70 -0.44 -4.21
C TYR A 67 -5.70 0.20 -5.60
N ARG A 68 -4.57 0.22 -6.31
CA ARG A 68 -4.51 0.68 -7.69
C ARG A 68 -5.31 -0.22 -8.64
N LEU A 69 -5.25 -1.53 -8.43
CA LEU A 69 -6.03 -2.50 -9.20
C LEU A 69 -7.52 -2.26 -8.97
N LEU A 70 -7.96 -2.16 -7.71
CA LEU A 70 -9.36 -1.88 -7.36
C LEU A 70 -9.85 -0.57 -7.97
N HIS A 71 -9.05 0.49 -7.89
CA HIS A 71 -9.38 1.77 -8.51
C HIS A 71 -9.52 1.64 -10.04
N THR A 72 -8.62 0.91 -10.69
CA THR A 72 -8.67 0.70 -12.15
C THR A 72 -9.90 -0.11 -12.56
N MET A 73 -10.23 -1.17 -11.82
CA MET A 73 -11.43 -1.98 -12.06
C MET A 73 -12.70 -1.16 -11.85
N CYS A 74 -12.75 -0.35 -10.79
CA CYS A 74 -13.88 0.52 -10.50
C CYS A 74 -14.12 1.57 -11.60
N ILE A 75 -13.07 2.19 -12.15
CA ILE A 75 -13.22 3.15 -13.26
C ILE A 75 -13.64 2.44 -14.55
N LYS A 76 -13.14 1.23 -14.81
CA LYS A 76 -13.44 0.49 -16.05
C LYS A 76 -14.81 -0.17 -16.08
N SER A 77 -15.39 -0.46 -14.92
CA SER A 77 -16.72 -1.07 -14.80
C SER A 77 -17.86 -0.05 -14.76
N LEU A 78 -17.54 1.23 -14.83
CA LEU A 78 -18.48 2.35 -14.79
C LEU A 78 -18.71 2.94 -16.19
#